data_AF-A0A4Y1WTW6-F1
#
_entry.id   AF-A0A4Y1WTW6-F1
#
_cell.length_a   1.000
_cell.length_b   1.000
_cell.length_c   1.000
_cell.angle_alpha   90.00
_cell.angle_beta   90.00
_cell.angle_gamma   90.00
#
_symmetry.space_group_name_H-M   'P 1'
#
loop_
_entity.id
_entity.type
_entity.pdbx_description
1 polymer ?
#
loop_
_entity_poly.entity_id
_entity_poly.type
_entity_poly.pdbx_seq_one_letter_code
_entity_poly.pdbx_strand_id
1 'polypeptide(L)'
;MQYTHLYRSPLGTITLAADSEGLTGLWFEGQKYFAATLDARHEETMLPIFEQTRRWLDNYFGGNDPGPTPPLHLQGSPFRLAVWEILRQIPFGKTITYGEIAREIARRQGSKTVPAQAVGGAVGHNPVSIIVPCHRVVGSNGSLTGYAGGIERKVRLLALEKADMTGLFAPQKGTAL
;
A
#
# COMPACT_ATOMS: atom_id res chain seq x y z
N MET A 1 6.37 13.40 17.44
CA MET A 1 5.63 12.43 18.27
C MET A 1 4.57 11.83 17.38
N GLN A 2 4.56 10.51 17.26
CA GLN A 2 3.53 9.81 16.52
C GLN A 2 2.47 9.26 17.47
N TYR A 3 1.27 9.13 16.95
CA TYR A 3 0.15 8.50 17.62
C TYR A 3 -0.26 7.25 16.86
N THR A 4 -0.92 6.33 17.54
CA THR A 4 -1.40 5.09 16.95
C THR A 4 -2.83 4.80 17.33
N HIS A 5 -3.51 4.02 16.48
CA HIS A 5 -4.84 3.48 16.77
C HIS A 5 -5.06 2.17 16.04
N LEU A 6 -5.82 1.25 16.62
CA LEU A 6 -6.15 -0.03 16.01
C LEU A 6 -7.49 0.02 15.26
N TYR A 7 -7.51 -0.55 14.06
CA TYR A 7 -8.70 -0.76 13.24
C TYR A 7 -8.88 -2.25 12.94
N ARG A 8 -10.08 -2.78 13.20
CA ARG A 8 -10.41 -4.18 12.88
C ARG A 8 -11.07 -4.24 11.52
N SER A 9 -10.38 -4.81 10.53
CA SER A 9 -10.92 -4.99 9.18
C SER A 9 -11.37 -6.43 8.93
N PRO A 10 -12.16 -6.70 7.87
CA PRO A 10 -12.46 -8.06 7.43
C PRO A 10 -11.23 -8.89 7.03
N LEU A 11 -10.06 -8.27 6.84
CA LEU A 11 -8.80 -8.93 6.46
C LEU A 11 -7.76 -8.96 7.60
N GLY A 12 -8.20 -8.69 8.82
CA GLY A 12 -7.39 -8.68 10.04
C GLY A 12 -7.22 -7.28 10.63
N THR A 13 -6.50 -7.21 11.75
CA THR A 13 -6.20 -5.95 12.45
C THR A 13 -5.23 -5.10 11.63
N ILE A 14 -5.51 -3.80 11.60
CA ILE A 14 -4.70 -2.77 10.98
C ILE A 14 -4.26 -1.78 12.06
N THR A 15 -2.96 -1.54 12.14
CA THR A 15 -2.39 -0.44 12.95
C THR A 15 -2.34 0.81 12.10
N LEU A 16 -3.00 1.87 12.57
CA LEU A 16 -2.90 3.23 12.02
C LEU A 16 -1.85 4.00 12.80
N ALA A 17 -1.06 4.81 12.11
CA ALA A 17 -0.14 5.76 12.72
C ALA A 17 -0.22 7.13 12.02
N ALA A 18 -0.10 8.18 12.80
CA ALA A 18 -0.13 9.55 12.32
C ALA A 18 0.73 10.47 13.17
N ASP A 19 1.14 11.60 12.60
CA ASP A 19 1.72 12.74 13.30
C ASP A 19 0.85 13.99 13.08
N SER A 20 1.42 15.17 13.37
CA SER A 20 0.72 16.45 13.19
C SER A 20 0.45 16.81 11.72
N GLU A 21 1.14 16.19 10.76
CA GLU A 21 0.99 16.48 9.33
C GLU A 21 0.02 15.52 8.64
N GLY A 22 0.00 14.24 9.02
CA GLY A 22 -0.91 13.28 8.42
C GLY A 22 -0.69 11.83 8.84
N LEU A 23 -1.34 10.91 8.12
CA LEU A 23 -1.11 9.48 8.25
C LEU A 23 0.32 9.16 7.82
N THR A 24 1.08 8.58 8.73
CA THR A 24 2.43 8.08 8.50
C THR A 24 2.45 6.57 8.33
N GLY A 25 1.39 5.88 8.75
CA GLY A 25 1.32 4.42 8.76
C GLY A 25 -0.09 3.85 8.67
N LEU A 26 -0.20 2.75 7.93
CA LEU A 26 -1.36 1.86 7.86
C LEU A 26 -0.84 0.47 7.48
N TRP A 27 -0.80 -0.42 8.48
CA TRP A 27 -0.19 -1.75 8.33
C TRP A 27 -1.13 -2.84 8.81
N PHE A 28 -1.21 -3.94 8.06
CA PHE A 28 -1.79 -5.15 8.61
C PHE A 28 -0.85 -5.76 9.65
N GLU A 29 -1.39 -6.22 10.78
CA GLU A 29 -0.59 -7.02 11.72
C GLU A 29 0.02 -8.25 11.01
N GLY A 30 1.30 -8.48 11.29
CA GLY A 30 2.09 -9.56 10.69
C GLY A 30 2.58 -9.32 9.25
N GLN A 31 2.41 -8.12 8.68
CA GLN A 31 3.01 -7.80 7.38
C GLN A 31 4.56 -7.72 7.44
N LYS A 32 5.25 -7.95 6.33
CA LYS A 32 6.73 -8.05 6.26
C LYS A 32 7.48 -6.83 6.86
N TYR A 33 6.98 -5.62 6.62
CA TYR A 33 7.57 -4.37 7.13
C TYR A 33 6.62 -3.66 8.11
N PHE A 34 6.01 -4.43 9.01
CA PHE A 34 5.07 -3.91 10.01
C PHE A 34 5.73 -2.83 10.86
N ALA A 35 5.05 -1.69 11.01
CA ALA A 35 5.47 -0.55 11.84
C ALA A 35 6.90 -0.04 11.56
N ALA A 36 7.44 -0.27 10.35
CA ALA A 36 8.83 0.04 10.03
C ALA A 36 9.17 1.55 10.06
N THR A 37 8.15 2.42 9.99
CA THR A 37 8.30 3.89 10.12
C THR A 37 7.62 4.43 11.38
N LEU A 38 7.28 3.56 12.33
CA LEU A 38 6.72 3.96 13.62
C LEU A 38 7.85 4.35 14.57
N ASP A 39 7.75 5.53 15.18
CA ASP A 39 8.70 6.00 16.18
C ASP A 39 8.67 5.09 17.42
N ALA A 40 9.85 4.86 18.02
CA ALA A 40 9.95 4.10 19.27
C ALA A 40 9.16 4.74 20.41
N ARG A 41 8.99 6.07 20.37
CA ARG A 41 8.09 6.82 21.25
C ARG A 41 6.84 7.19 20.47
N HIS A 42 5.76 6.52 20.80
CA HIS A 42 4.43 6.83 20.29
C HIS A 42 3.40 6.60 21.41
N GLU A 43 2.22 7.16 21.21
CA GLU A 43 1.10 7.03 22.15
C GLU A 43 -0.12 6.47 21.42
N GLU A 44 -0.84 5.55 22.06
CA GLU A 44 -2.14 5.10 21.55
C GLU A 44 -3.22 6.11 21.96
N THR A 45 -3.78 6.82 20.99
CA THR A 45 -4.84 7.79 21.24
C THR A 45 -5.72 8.01 20.02
N MET A 46 -6.99 8.31 20.26
CA MET A 46 -7.96 8.54 19.20
C MET A 46 -7.84 9.99 18.69
N LEU A 47 -7.44 10.17 17.43
CA LEU A 47 -7.32 11.47 16.76
C LEU A 47 -8.36 11.65 15.65
N PRO A 48 -8.73 12.90 15.29
CA PRO A 48 -9.65 13.16 14.17
C PRO A 48 -9.21 12.52 12.85
N ILE A 49 -7.90 12.47 12.57
CA ILE A 49 -7.38 11.81 11.36
C ILE A 49 -7.65 10.31 11.35
N PHE A 50 -7.58 9.65 12.51
CA PHE A 50 -7.90 8.23 12.61
C PHE A 50 -9.41 8.00 12.46
N GLU A 51 -10.28 8.88 12.96
CA GLU A 51 -11.72 8.79 12.69
C GLU A 51 -12.04 8.96 11.20
N GLN A 52 -11.36 9.88 10.51
CA GLN A 52 -11.47 10.04 9.06
C GLN A 52 -10.99 8.77 8.34
N THR A 53 -9.86 8.22 8.76
CA THR A 53 -9.27 7.01 8.19
C THR A 53 -10.15 5.79 8.38
N ARG A 54 -10.75 5.62 9.56
CA ARG A 54 -11.70 4.55 9.85
C ARG A 54 -12.92 4.64 8.95
N ARG A 55 -13.54 5.81 8.83
CA ARG A 55 -14.69 6.02 7.92
C ARG A 55 -14.32 5.68 6.47
N TRP A 56 -13.14 6.12 6.02
CA TRP A 56 -12.65 5.79 4.69
C TRP A 56 -12.48 4.27 4.50
N LEU A 57 -11.89 3.58 5.48
CA LEU A 57 -11.69 2.12 5.46
C LEU A 57 -13.01 1.35 5.53
N ASP A 58 -13.97 1.80 6.35
CA ASP A 58 -15.29 1.19 6.47
C ASP A 58 -16.03 1.24 5.12
N ASN A 59 -15.99 2.38 4.44
CA ASN A 59 -16.55 2.51 3.10
C ASN A 59 -15.82 1.64 2.07
N TYR A 60 -14.48 1.65 2.09
CA TYR A 60 -13.65 0.84 1.19
C TYR A 60 -13.95 -0.66 1.33
N PHE A 61 -13.91 -1.19 2.56
CA PHE A 61 -14.20 -2.60 2.84
C PHE A 61 -15.68 -2.96 2.64
N GLY A 62 -16.58 -1.98 2.72
CA GLY A 62 -17.99 -2.11 2.34
C GLY A 62 -18.23 -2.16 0.83
N GLY A 63 -17.20 -1.93 0.00
CA GLY A 63 -17.32 -1.91 -1.47
C GLY A 63 -17.95 -0.64 -2.03
N ASN A 64 -18.03 0.42 -1.23
CA ASN A 64 -18.54 1.74 -1.62
C ASN A 64 -17.39 2.65 -2.06
N ASP A 65 -17.72 3.80 -2.69
CA ASP A 65 -16.72 4.86 -2.88
C ASP A 65 -16.26 5.37 -1.50
N PRO A 66 -14.98 5.22 -1.15
CA PRO A 66 -14.49 5.63 0.16
C PRO A 66 -14.36 7.14 0.32
N GLY A 67 -14.47 7.91 -0.76
CA GLY A 67 -14.32 9.35 -0.77
C GLY A 67 -12.86 9.81 -0.68
N PRO A 68 -12.61 11.08 -0.34
CA PRO A 68 -11.26 11.63 -0.33
C PRO A 68 -10.39 10.94 0.71
N THR A 69 -9.18 10.56 0.30
CA THR A 69 -8.20 9.95 1.20
C THR A 69 -7.82 10.92 2.32
N PRO A 70 -7.62 10.45 3.56
CA PRO A 70 -7.04 11.27 4.63
C PRO A 70 -5.69 11.87 4.22
N PRO A 71 -5.27 13.00 4.80
CA PRO A 71 -3.94 13.57 4.57
C PRO A 71 -2.84 12.54 4.87
N LEU A 72 -1.86 12.44 3.98
CA LEU A 72 -0.74 11.51 4.12
C LEU A 72 0.55 12.28 4.34
N HIS A 73 1.35 11.83 5.31
CA HIS A 73 2.72 12.29 5.49
C HIS A 73 3.66 11.10 5.28
N LEU A 74 3.97 10.83 4.00
CA LEU A 74 4.83 9.72 3.62
C LEU A 74 6.30 10.11 3.77
N GLN A 75 7.04 9.32 4.56
CA GLN A 75 8.47 9.53 4.78
C GLN A 75 9.27 8.38 4.16
N GLY A 76 10.23 8.72 3.31
CA GLY A 76 11.03 7.74 2.59
C GLY A 76 12.10 8.39 1.72
N SER A 77 12.94 7.57 1.08
CA SER A 77 13.89 8.09 0.10
C SER A 77 13.17 8.74 -1.08
N PRO A 78 13.80 9.69 -1.81
CA PRO A 78 13.21 10.29 -2.99
C PRO A 78 12.68 9.27 -4.00
N PHE A 79 13.40 8.14 -4.17
CA PHE A 79 12.96 7.04 -5.03
C PHE A 79 11.66 6.38 -4.53
N ARG A 80 11.55 6.11 -3.22
CA ARG A 80 10.33 5.51 -2.64
C ARG A 80 9.14 6.45 -2.77
N LEU A 81 9.32 7.73 -2.46
CA LEU A 81 8.28 8.75 -2.60
C LEU A 81 7.77 8.81 -4.04
N ALA A 82 8.67 8.85 -5.03
CA ALA A 82 8.29 8.85 -6.45
C ALA A 82 7.51 7.58 -6.86
N VAL A 83 7.90 6.40 -6.35
CA VAL A 83 7.16 5.16 -6.60
C VAL A 83 5.77 5.22 -5.97
N TRP A 84 5.65 5.66 -4.71
CA TRP A 84 4.37 5.73 -4.01
C TRP A 84 3.42 6.76 -4.63
N GLU A 85 3.93 7.85 -5.20
CA GLU A 85 3.13 8.78 -5.99
C GLU A 85 2.51 8.11 -7.22
N ILE A 86 3.25 7.26 -7.94
CA ILE A 86 2.70 6.48 -9.06
C ILE A 86 1.63 5.51 -8.54
N LEU A 87 1.87 4.84 -7.41
CA LEU A 87 0.88 3.92 -6.84
C LEU A 87 -0.45 4.61 -6.57
N ARG A 88 -0.42 5.82 -6.02
CA ARG A 88 -1.64 6.62 -5.72
C ARG A 88 -2.43 7.02 -6.97
N GLN A 89 -1.81 6.97 -8.16
CA GLN A 89 -2.47 7.27 -9.43
C GLN A 89 -3.18 6.05 -10.02
N ILE A 90 -2.95 4.84 -9.50
CA ILE A 90 -3.58 3.62 -10.01
C ILE A 90 -5.06 3.64 -9.61
N PRO A 91 -6.02 3.61 -10.54
CA PRO A 91 -7.44 3.63 -10.21
C PRO A 91 -7.91 2.37 -9.47
N PHE A 92 -9.04 2.50 -8.76
CA PHE A 92 -9.72 1.36 -8.14
C PHE A 92 -10.08 0.29 -9.18
N GLY A 93 -9.83 -0.98 -8.85
CA GLY A 93 -10.12 -2.11 -9.75
C GLY A 93 -9.17 -2.21 -10.96
N LYS A 94 -8.09 -1.41 -10.99
CA LYS A 94 -7.05 -1.49 -12.03
C LYS A 94 -5.74 -1.99 -11.43
N THR A 95 -4.96 -2.66 -12.26
CA THR A 95 -3.63 -3.13 -11.91
C THR A 95 -2.58 -2.51 -12.81
N ILE A 96 -1.34 -2.48 -12.33
CA ILE A 96 -0.15 -2.08 -13.08
C ILE A 96 0.97 -3.09 -12.82
N THR A 97 1.90 -3.25 -13.74
CA THR A 97 3.05 -4.12 -13.55
C THR A 97 4.24 -3.39 -12.92
N TYR A 98 5.12 -4.12 -12.23
CA TYR A 98 6.38 -3.57 -11.73
C TYR A 98 7.23 -2.94 -12.85
N GLY A 99 7.21 -3.53 -14.05
CA GLY A 99 7.94 -3.02 -15.22
C GLY A 99 7.36 -1.71 -15.75
N GLU A 100 6.05 -1.52 -15.72
CA GLU A 100 5.41 -0.25 -16.10
C GLU A 100 5.78 0.88 -15.14
N ILE A 101 5.74 0.62 -13.83
CA ILE A 101 6.19 1.59 -12.83
C ILE A 101 7.67 1.94 -13.04
N ALA A 102 8.51 0.94 -13.31
CA ALA A 102 9.93 1.16 -13.56
C ALA A 102 10.18 2.07 -14.78
N ARG A 103 9.44 1.86 -15.87
CA ARG A 103 9.49 2.73 -17.06
C ARG A 103 9.04 4.15 -16.76
N GLU A 104 7.97 4.31 -15.98
CA GLU A 104 7.46 5.63 -15.62
C GLU A 104 8.42 6.39 -14.70
N ILE A 105 9.06 5.72 -13.73
CA ILE A 105 10.10 6.35 -12.89
C ILE A 105 11.31 6.76 -13.74
N ALA A 106 11.78 5.88 -14.63
CA ALA A 106 12.91 6.19 -15.52
C ALA A 106 12.63 7.45 -16.35
N ARG A 107 11.41 7.56 -16.90
CA ARG A 107 10.93 8.72 -17.64
C ARG A 107 10.92 10.00 -16.79
N ARG A 108 10.38 9.96 -15.56
CA ARG A 108 10.33 11.13 -14.65
C ARG A 108 11.71 11.60 -14.23
N GLN A 109 12.66 10.68 -14.07
CA GLN A 109 14.02 10.98 -13.58
C GLN A 109 15.04 11.26 -14.69
N GLY A 110 14.63 11.22 -15.97
CA GLY A 110 15.56 11.35 -17.10
C GLY A 110 16.61 10.24 -17.16
N SER A 111 16.33 9.09 -16.52
CA SER A 111 17.22 7.92 -16.47
C SER A 111 16.90 6.94 -17.60
N LYS A 112 17.91 6.23 -18.12
CA LYS A 112 17.69 5.26 -19.21
C LYS A 112 16.86 4.05 -18.79
N THR A 113 17.11 3.53 -17.58
CA THR A 113 16.42 2.34 -17.07
C THR A 113 16.34 2.38 -15.55
N VAL A 114 15.31 1.74 -15.00
CA VAL A 114 15.16 1.44 -13.57
C VAL A 114 14.87 -0.05 -13.45
N PRO A 115 15.56 -0.80 -12.56
CA PRO A 115 15.25 -2.21 -12.36
C PRO A 115 13.87 -2.42 -11.72
N ALA A 116 13.07 -3.34 -12.26
CA ALA A 116 11.78 -3.69 -11.68
C ALA A 116 11.90 -4.24 -10.24
N GLN A 117 13.04 -4.87 -9.90
CA GLN A 117 13.33 -5.33 -8.54
C GLN A 117 13.48 -4.16 -7.55
N ALA A 118 14.09 -3.05 -7.97
CA ALA A 118 14.21 -1.86 -7.14
C ALA A 118 12.82 -1.26 -6.84
N VAL A 119 11.94 -1.24 -7.85
CA VAL A 119 10.53 -0.88 -7.67
C VAL A 119 9.84 -1.84 -6.71
N GLY A 120 10.06 -3.16 -6.84
CA GLY A 120 9.55 -4.16 -5.91
C GLY A 120 9.91 -3.87 -4.45
N GLY A 121 11.18 -3.49 -4.20
CA GLY A 121 11.64 -3.05 -2.90
C GLY A 121 10.91 -1.80 -2.38
N ALA A 122 10.69 -0.80 -3.24
CA ALA A 122 9.96 0.42 -2.87
C ALA A 122 8.45 0.17 -2.62
N VAL A 123 7.80 -0.64 -3.46
CA VAL A 123 6.39 -1.05 -3.31
C VAL A 123 6.19 -1.82 -2.01
N GLY A 124 7.12 -2.73 -1.67
CA GLY A 124 7.06 -3.51 -0.43
C GLY A 124 7.17 -2.65 0.83
N HIS A 125 7.96 -1.58 0.80
CA HIS A 125 8.15 -0.66 1.93
C HIS A 125 7.07 0.42 2.05
N ASN A 126 5.97 0.31 1.33
CA ASN A 126 4.85 1.24 1.48
C ASN A 126 4.34 1.26 2.93
N PRO A 127 4.42 2.40 3.64
CA PRO A 127 3.99 2.45 5.03
C PRO A 127 2.48 2.62 5.18
N VAL A 128 1.75 3.04 4.15
CA VAL A 128 0.30 3.30 4.24
C VAL A 128 -0.44 2.38 3.27
N SER A 129 -0.56 1.10 3.65
CA SER A 129 -1.24 0.07 2.84
C SER A 129 -2.68 0.45 2.51
N ILE A 130 -3.25 -0.15 1.46
CA ILE A 130 -4.62 0.10 0.96
C ILE A 130 -4.79 1.51 0.35
N ILE A 131 -4.55 2.57 1.13
CA ILE A 131 -4.65 3.96 0.67
C ILE A 131 -3.56 4.27 -0.37
N VAL A 132 -2.32 3.86 -0.11
CA VAL A 132 -1.29 3.74 -1.16
C VAL A 132 -1.41 2.29 -1.68
N PRO A 133 -1.95 2.07 -2.89
CA PRO A 133 -2.50 0.76 -3.26
C PRO A 133 -1.43 -0.18 -3.83
N CYS A 134 -0.46 -0.58 -3.00
CA CYS A 134 0.60 -1.50 -3.40
C CYS A 134 0.09 -2.91 -3.79
N HIS A 135 -1.13 -3.29 -3.38
CA HIS A 135 -1.78 -4.54 -3.82
C HIS A 135 -2.17 -4.54 -5.30
N ARG A 136 -2.28 -3.36 -5.94
CA ARG A 136 -2.59 -3.22 -7.37
C ARG A 136 -1.38 -3.47 -8.30
N VAL A 137 -0.19 -3.71 -7.74
CA VAL A 137 1.02 -3.97 -8.53
C VAL A 137 1.20 -5.47 -8.77
N VAL A 138 1.38 -5.91 -10.00
CA VAL A 138 1.50 -7.33 -10.37
C VAL A 138 2.77 -7.63 -11.18
N GLY A 139 3.15 -8.90 -11.27
CA GLY A 139 4.18 -9.35 -12.22
C GLY A 139 3.68 -9.24 -13.66
N SER A 140 4.59 -9.01 -14.61
CA SER A 140 4.24 -8.94 -16.04
C SER A 140 3.68 -10.25 -16.62
N ASN A 141 3.90 -11.37 -15.93
CA ASN A 141 3.34 -12.67 -16.26
C ASN A 141 1.99 -12.96 -15.56
N GLY A 142 1.42 -12.00 -14.83
CA GLY A 142 0.20 -12.19 -14.03
C GLY A 142 0.43 -12.67 -12.60
N SER A 143 1.67 -12.87 -12.16
CA SER A 143 1.96 -13.29 -10.79
C SER A 143 1.56 -12.22 -9.77
N LEU A 144 0.79 -12.61 -8.75
CA LEU A 144 0.36 -11.75 -7.64
C LEU A 144 1.42 -11.54 -6.56
N THR A 145 2.71 -11.71 -6.88
CA THR A 145 3.84 -11.62 -5.93
C THR A 145 4.05 -10.23 -5.30
N GLY A 146 4.98 -10.14 -4.34
CA GLY A 146 5.59 -8.87 -3.89
C GLY A 146 4.71 -7.96 -3.04
N TYR A 147 3.69 -8.50 -2.37
CA TYR A 147 2.84 -7.73 -1.45
C TYR A 147 3.18 -8.02 0.00
N ALA A 148 3.61 -6.98 0.73
CA ALA A 148 4.09 -7.09 2.11
C ALA A 148 3.02 -7.58 3.10
N GLY A 149 1.73 -7.31 2.81
CA GLY A 149 0.60 -7.76 3.63
C GLY A 149 0.20 -9.23 3.42
N GLY A 150 0.88 -9.96 2.54
CA GLY A 150 0.60 -11.38 2.25
C GLY A 150 -0.34 -11.60 1.06
N ILE A 151 -0.07 -12.66 0.29
CA ILE A 151 -0.73 -12.91 -1.00
C ILE A 151 -2.24 -13.09 -0.87
N GLU A 152 -2.69 -13.75 0.20
CA GLU A 152 -4.13 -13.93 0.47
C GLU A 152 -4.86 -12.59 0.58
N ARG A 153 -4.32 -11.65 1.38
CA ARG A 153 -4.90 -10.30 1.52
C ARG A 153 -4.92 -9.56 0.18
N LYS A 154 -3.86 -9.66 -0.62
CA LYS A 154 -3.81 -9.06 -1.96
C LYS A 154 -4.92 -9.58 -2.88
N VAL A 155 -5.12 -10.89 -2.93
CA VAL A 155 -6.21 -11.50 -3.71
C VAL A 155 -7.56 -10.96 -3.25
N ARG A 156 -7.81 -10.92 -1.94
CA ARG A 156 -9.07 -10.44 -1.36
C ARG A 156 -9.31 -8.96 -1.64
N LEU A 157 -8.28 -8.11 -1.57
CA LEU A 157 -8.37 -6.69 -1.91
C LEU A 157 -8.66 -6.50 -3.40
N LEU A 158 -7.96 -7.20 -4.31
CA LEU A 158 -8.23 -7.11 -5.74
C LEU A 158 -9.65 -7.58 -6.09
N ALA A 159 -10.13 -8.65 -5.45
CA ALA A 159 -11.49 -9.14 -5.62
C ALA A 159 -12.55 -8.15 -5.09
N LEU A 160 -12.31 -7.56 -3.91
CA LEU A 160 -13.14 -6.48 -3.36
C LEU A 160 -13.26 -5.32 -4.36
N GLU A 161 -12.15 -4.98 -5.00
CA GLU A 161 -12.11 -3.91 -6.00
C GLU A 161 -12.68 -4.28 -7.37
N LYS A 162 -13.12 -5.54 -7.56
CA LYS A 162 -13.58 -6.09 -8.84
C LYS A 162 -12.54 -5.92 -9.95
N ALA A 163 -11.26 -6.06 -9.61
CA ALA A 163 -10.19 -6.05 -10.59
C ALA A 163 -10.35 -7.22 -11.58
N ASP A 164 -9.86 -7.04 -12.81
CA ASP A 164 -9.79 -8.14 -13.76
C ASP A 164 -8.73 -9.14 -13.28
N MET A 165 -9.19 -10.30 -12.83
CA MET A 165 -8.33 -11.37 -12.33
C MET A 165 -7.93 -12.36 -13.44
N THR A 166 -8.34 -12.13 -14.69
CA THR A 166 -8.03 -13.01 -15.82
C THR A 166 -6.52 -13.08 -16.02
N GLY A 167 -5.98 -14.30 -16.00
CA GLY A 167 -4.54 -14.53 -16.14
C GLY A 167 -3.70 -14.19 -14.91
N LEU A 168 -4.31 -13.72 -13.81
CA LEU A 168 -3.60 -13.50 -12.55
C LEU A 168 -3.53 -14.79 -11.73
N PHE A 169 -2.38 -15.06 -11.11
CA PHE A 169 -2.21 -16.25 -10.28
C PHE A 169 -1.32 -16.01 -9.05
N ALA A 170 -1.62 -16.70 -7.96
CA ALA A 170 -0.73 -16.76 -6.80
C ALA A 170 0.42 -17.74 -7.08
N PRO A 171 1.69 -17.35 -6.91
CA PRO A 171 2.82 -18.24 -7.14
C PRO A 171 2.85 -19.37 -6.09
N GLN A 172 3.12 -20.61 -6.53
CA GLN A 172 3.15 -21.81 -5.66
C GLN A 172 4.30 -21.80 -4.62
N LYS A 173 5.32 -20.97 -4.82
CA LYS A 173 6.40 -20.72 -3.85
C LYS A 173 6.44 -19.23 -3.56
N GLY A 174 6.42 -18.88 -2.28
CA GLY A 174 6.47 -17.50 -1.81
C GLY A 174 7.75 -16.82 -2.30
N THR A 175 7.67 -16.13 -3.42
CA THR A 175 8.74 -15.23 -3.86
C THR A 175 8.60 -13.93 -3.09
N ALA A 176 8.95 -13.98 -1.81
CA ALA A 176 9.44 -12.79 -1.14
C ALA A 176 10.73 -12.39 -1.87
N LEU A 177 10.61 -11.40 -2.77
CA LEU A 177 11.75 -10.64 -3.23
C LEU A 177 12.39 -9.90 -2.05
#